data_AF-A0A957RM39-F1
#
_entry.id   AF-A0A957RM39-F1
#
_cell.length_a   1.000
_cell.length_b   1.000
_cell.length_c   1.000
_cell.angle_alpha   90.00
_cell.angle_beta   90.00
_cell.angle_gamma   90.00
#
_symmetry.space_group_name_H-M   'P 1'
#
loop_
_entity.id
_entity.type
_entity.pdbx_description
1 polymer ?
#
loop_
_entity_poly.entity_id
_entity_poly.type
_entity_poly.pdbx_seq_one_letter_code
_entity_poly.pdbx_strand_id
1 'polypeptide(L)'
;LTFNAAVATYALAWLLTDARATAPIGRQLRTYVHAWRTAGPAEPAPSDEFSYVVEAPRSGWRAWVHRHRWSPVQTIATDLAWIAFIIFSAATLLTHNTAVFFVLATNSFVLGLMLYVRLNRSASAPALRAPSFANWLKAQIGILILWLPWLPVLVQQARRVDEHFWIPAPTWEGITWTLRTLLNASARTQTSQLMTWVLCGVLVLGLLYFRKKLSIFLFLAALFAIPVAGELIVSLRRPIFIDRTLIWITIPLFLLLAAGVAQLRYRPVMIVALGILATNYLFSVGDYFRFWQKEDWSTPAGYVANFAEQGDLVLFNSNFVIIPFDYYFDEYEELYSIDVVKQGVPLDLFTSGVLEPQMTEDDIPQLLSTIAGHDRVWLVYSHDAYTDPDGLIPQTLAAQMDVTRTRDFYGGHVQLYEAR
;
A
#
# COMPACT_ATOMS: atom_id res chain seq x y z
N LEU A 1 -3.50 -1.69 -1.54
CA LEU A 1 -2.23 -2.05 -2.20
C LEU A 1 -1.84 -3.52 -1.96
N THR A 2 -1.51 -3.90 -0.72
CA THR A 2 -0.99 -5.24 -0.36
C THR A 2 -1.88 -6.40 -0.81
N PHE A 3 -3.20 -6.27 -0.68
CA PHE A 3 -4.15 -7.27 -1.18
C PHE A 3 -3.99 -7.53 -2.69
N ASN A 4 -3.97 -6.46 -3.50
CA ASN A 4 -3.82 -6.59 -4.95
C ASN A 4 -2.47 -7.22 -5.32
N ALA A 5 -1.38 -6.77 -4.69
CA ALA A 5 -0.06 -7.34 -4.90
C ALA A 5 0.00 -8.84 -4.50
N ALA A 6 -0.68 -9.23 -3.42
CA ALA A 6 -0.74 -10.63 -2.97
C ALA A 6 -1.50 -11.51 -3.97
N VAL A 7 -2.65 -11.07 -4.46
CA VAL A 7 -3.43 -11.82 -5.45
C VAL A 7 -2.68 -11.92 -6.78
N ALA A 8 -2.05 -10.84 -7.23
CA ALA A 8 -1.19 -10.84 -8.43
C ALA A 8 0.01 -11.79 -8.26
N THR A 9 0.68 -11.78 -7.10
CA THR A 9 1.80 -12.68 -6.79
C THR A 9 1.35 -14.14 -6.76
N TYR A 10 0.20 -14.43 -6.17
CA TYR A 10 -0.39 -15.77 -6.14
C TYR A 10 -0.74 -16.27 -7.55
N ALA A 11 -1.40 -15.44 -8.35
CA ALA A 11 -1.73 -15.75 -9.74
C ALA A 11 -0.46 -15.99 -10.57
N LEU A 12 0.59 -15.19 -10.38
CA LEU A 12 1.88 -15.38 -11.04
C LEU A 12 2.54 -16.68 -10.59
N ALA A 13 2.56 -16.99 -9.30
CA ALA A 13 3.09 -18.26 -8.79
C ALA A 13 2.36 -19.48 -9.40
N TRP A 14 1.04 -19.38 -9.59
CA TRP A 14 0.26 -20.40 -10.29
C TRP A 14 0.70 -20.54 -11.75
N LEU A 15 0.82 -19.44 -12.48
CA LEU A 15 1.28 -19.44 -13.87
C LEU A 15 2.71 -19.98 -14.05
N LEU A 16 3.56 -19.77 -13.06
CA LEU A 16 4.93 -20.27 -13.04
C LEU A 16 5.03 -21.74 -12.64
N THR A 17 3.96 -22.38 -12.15
CA THR A 17 3.97 -23.78 -11.73
C THR A 17 3.09 -24.67 -12.62
N ASP A 18 2.05 -24.12 -13.24
CA ASP A 18 1.14 -24.84 -14.14
C ASP A 18 1.72 -25.00 -15.54
N ALA A 19 1.91 -26.26 -15.98
CA ALA A 19 2.40 -26.59 -17.33
C ALA A 19 1.52 -25.98 -18.46
N ARG A 20 0.23 -25.81 -18.18
CA ARG A 20 -0.76 -25.30 -19.14
C ARG A 20 -0.57 -23.81 -19.45
N ALA A 21 0.24 -23.08 -18.68
CA ALA A 21 0.50 -21.64 -18.89
C ALA A 21 1.24 -21.33 -20.21
N THR A 22 1.79 -22.36 -20.86
CA THR A 22 2.38 -22.29 -22.20
C THR A 22 1.34 -22.24 -23.32
N ALA A 23 0.12 -22.73 -23.08
CA ALA A 23 -0.97 -22.66 -24.05
C ALA A 23 -1.51 -21.22 -24.18
N PRO A 24 -2.05 -20.82 -25.34
CA PRO A 24 -2.56 -19.46 -25.55
C PRO A 24 -3.61 -19.05 -24.50
N ILE A 25 -3.49 -17.81 -23.97
CA ILE A 25 -4.48 -17.23 -23.04
C ILE A 25 -5.88 -17.29 -23.68
N GLY A 26 -6.85 -17.77 -22.90
CA GLY A 26 -8.25 -17.89 -23.31
C GLY A 26 -8.58 -19.22 -23.98
N ARG A 27 -7.61 -20.12 -24.19
CA ARG A 27 -7.87 -21.45 -24.77
C ARG A 27 -8.78 -22.28 -23.87
N GLN A 28 -8.52 -22.31 -22.57
CA GLN A 28 -9.33 -23.10 -21.63
C GLN A 28 -10.74 -22.53 -21.55
N LEU A 29 -10.89 -21.20 -21.47
CA LEU A 29 -12.19 -20.53 -21.50
C LEU A 29 -12.96 -20.82 -22.78
N ARG A 30 -12.31 -20.77 -23.95
CA ARG A 30 -12.96 -21.11 -25.22
C ARG A 30 -13.41 -22.56 -25.25
N THR A 31 -12.56 -23.49 -24.85
CA THR A 31 -12.92 -24.92 -24.77
C THR A 31 -14.04 -25.16 -23.76
N TYR A 32 -14.01 -24.48 -22.62
CA TYR A 32 -15.05 -24.55 -21.59
C TYR A 32 -16.38 -24.03 -22.12
N VAL A 33 -16.40 -22.83 -22.71
CA VAL A 33 -17.61 -22.24 -23.30
C VAL A 33 -18.13 -23.09 -24.45
N HIS A 34 -17.24 -23.67 -25.27
CA HIS A 34 -17.63 -24.57 -26.33
C HIS A 34 -18.27 -25.84 -25.76
N ALA A 35 -17.63 -26.51 -24.79
CA ALA A 35 -18.15 -27.72 -24.15
C ALA A 35 -19.47 -27.45 -23.42
N TRP A 36 -19.60 -26.28 -22.77
CA TRP A 36 -20.83 -25.82 -22.13
C TRP A 36 -21.96 -25.62 -23.17
N ARG A 37 -21.65 -25.06 -24.34
CA ARG A 37 -22.63 -24.88 -25.42
C ARG A 37 -23.00 -26.18 -26.14
N THR A 38 -22.10 -27.16 -26.19
CA THR A 38 -22.31 -28.43 -26.91
C THR A 38 -22.54 -29.63 -26.00
N ALA A 39 -22.81 -29.41 -24.71
CA ALA A 39 -23.09 -30.48 -23.77
C ALA A 39 -24.32 -31.28 -24.23
N GLY A 40 -24.10 -32.52 -24.69
CA GLY A 40 -25.15 -33.51 -24.94
C GLY A 40 -25.85 -33.94 -23.64
N PRO A 41 -26.91 -34.77 -23.71
CA PRO A 41 -27.54 -35.32 -22.51
C PRO A 41 -26.51 -36.05 -21.65
N ALA A 42 -26.62 -35.93 -20.33
CA ALA A 42 -25.71 -36.60 -19.39
C ALA A 42 -25.80 -38.12 -19.59
N GLU A 43 -24.67 -38.79 -19.82
CA GLU A 43 -24.63 -40.25 -19.77
C GLU A 43 -25.08 -40.72 -18.38
N PRO A 44 -25.99 -41.71 -18.29
CA PRO A 44 -26.37 -42.26 -17.01
C PRO A 44 -25.15 -42.86 -16.32
N ALA A 45 -25.02 -42.63 -15.01
CA ALA A 45 -23.97 -43.26 -14.21
C ALA A 45 -24.08 -44.79 -14.31
N PRO A 46 -22.96 -45.53 -14.26
CA PRO A 46 -23.02 -46.99 -14.22
C PRO A 46 -23.84 -47.43 -13.01
N SER A 47 -24.73 -48.39 -13.21
CA SER A 47 -25.63 -48.90 -12.19
C SER A 47 -24.84 -49.64 -11.09
N ASP A 48 -24.53 -48.95 -10.00
CA ASP A 48 -24.20 -49.63 -8.74
C ASP A 48 -25.49 -50.14 -8.10
N GLU A 49 -25.47 -51.40 -7.67
CA GLU A 49 -26.62 -52.23 -7.23
C GLU A 49 -27.48 -51.63 -6.09
N PHE A 50 -27.06 -50.52 -5.46
CA PHE A 50 -27.78 -49.90 -4.34
C PHE A 50 -27.78 -48.37 -4.37
N SER A 51 -27.98 -47.75 -5.55
CA SER A 51 -28.28 -46.31 -5.63
C SER A 51 -29.74 -46.06 -6.04
N TYR A 52 -30.46 -45.23 -5.28
CA TYR A 52 -31.77 -44.74 -5.69
C TYR A 52 -31.62 -43.96 -7.00
N VAL A 53 -32.24 -44.44 -8.08
CA VAL A 53 -32.26 -43.76 -9.37
C VAL A 53 -33.10 -42.49 -9.23
N VAL A 54 -32.45 -41.38 -8.91
CA VAL A 54 -33.07 -40.06 -9.06
C VAL A 54 -33.11 -39.79 -10.56
N GLU A 55 -34.27 -39.94 -11.19
CA GLU A 55 -34.44 -39.59 -12.61
C GLU A 55 -34.02 -38.13 -12.82
N ALA A 56 -32.95 -37.92 -13.60
CA ALA A 56 -32.49 -36.59 -13.94
C ALA A 56 -33.63 -35.84 -14.66
N PRO A 57 -33.91 -34.57 -14.29
CA PRO A 57 -34.98 -33.81 -14.91
C PRO A 57 -34.80 -33.76 -16.43
N ARG A 58 -35.82 -34.20 -17.18
CA ARG A 58 -35.76 -34.41 -18.65
C ARG A 58 -35.91 -33.13 -19.47
N SER A 59 -36.48 -32.06 -18.91
CA SER A 59 -36.71 -30.79 -19.61
C SER A 59 -36.75 -29.60 -18.65
N GLY A 60 -36.64 -28.39 -19.20
CA GLY A 60 -36.71 -27.13 -18.45
C GLY A 60 -35.42 -26.72 -17.73
N TRP A 61 -35.53 -25.64 -16.93
CA TRP A 61 -34.39 -25.00 -16.27
C TRP A 61 -33.63 -25.94 -15.31
N ARG A 62 -34.34 -26.88 -14.65
CA ARG A 62 -33.72 -27.87 -13.74
C ARG A 62 -32.83 -28.87 -14.49
N ALA A 63 -33.23 -29.32 -15.68
CA ALA A 63 -32.44 -30.17 -16.56
C ALA A 63 -31.20 -29.44 -17.09
N TRP A 64 -31.34 -28.14 -17.36
CA TRP A 64 -30.22 -27.28 -17.77
C TRP A 64 -29.24 -27.07 -16.61
N VAL A 65 -29.72 -26.77 -15.41
CA VAL A 65 -28.88 -26.64 -14.21
C VAL A 65 -28.16 -27.95 -13.90
N HIS A 66 -28.83 -29.10 -13.99
CA HIS A 66 -28.22 -30.42 -13.75
C HIS A 66 -27.09 -30.74 -14.76
N ARG A 67 -27.28 -30.40 -16.05
CA ARG A 67 -26.27 -30.60 -17.11
C ARG A 67 -25.02 -29.73 -16.95
N HIS A 68 -25.17 -28.52 -16.41
CA HIS A 68 -24.09 -27.54 -16.30
C HIS A 68 -23.53 -27.40 -14.87
N ARG A 69 -24.04 -28.19 -13.91
CA ARG A 69 -23.74 -28.02 -12.47
C ARG A 69 -22.30 -28.41 -12.09
N TRP A 70 -21.52 -29.03 -12.97
CA TRP A 70 -20.23 -29.63 -12.62
C TRP A 70 -19.19 -29.56 -13.73
N SER A 71 -18.95 -28.38 -14.33
CA SER A 71 -17.66 -28.17 -14.98
C SER A 71 -16.70 -27.58 -13.95
N PRO A 72 -15.68 -28.33 -13.49
CA PRO A 72 -14.82 -27.86 -12.40
C PRO A 72 -14.11 -26.58 -12.83
N VAL A 73 -14.12 -25.54 -11.99
CA VAL A 73 -13.33 -24.30 -12.19
C VAL A 73 -11.85 -24.60 -12.48
N GLN A 74 -11.36 -25.76 -12.03
CA GLN A 74 -10.04 -26.32 -12.33
C GLN A 74 -9.72 -26.46 -13.83
N THR A 75 -10.75 -26.61 -14.68
CA THR A 75 -10.61 -26.73 -16.15
C THR A 75 -10.18 -25.41 -16.80
N ILE A 76 -10.52 -24.27 -16.18
CA ILE A 76 -10.19 -22.91 -16.66
C ILE A 76 -9.22 -22.17 -15.73
N ALA A 77 -8.64 -22.87 -14.75
CA ALA A 77 -7.84 -22.26 -13.69
C ALA A 77 -6.62 -21.46 -14.21
N THR A 78 -5.97 -21.91 -15.29
CA THR A 78 -4.80 -21.21 -15.85
C THR A 78 -5.22 -19.91 -16.54
N ASP A 79 -6.33 -19.92 -17.27
CA ASP A 79 -6.88 -18.69 -17.87
C ASP A 79 -7.36 -17.72 -16.79
N LEU A 80 -7.99 -18.22 -15.73
CA LEU A 80 -8.34 -17.40 -14.56
C LEU A 80 -7.11 -16.82 -13.88
N ALA A 81 -6.00 -17.56 -13.78
CA ALA A 81 -4.74 -17.06 -13.25
C ALA A 81 -4.14 -15.94 -14.12
N TRP A 82 -4.21 -16.05 -15.46
CA TRP A 82 -3.83 -14.96 -16.35
C TRP A 82 -4.69 -13.71 -16.14
N ILE A 83 -6.01 -13.88 -16.07
CA ILE A 83 -6.95 -12.78 -15.83
C ILE A 83 -6.68 -12.12 -14.47
N ALA A 84 -6.53 -12.91 -13.41
CA ALA A 84 -6.22 -12.42 -12.08
C ALA A 84 -4.87 -11.69 -12.05
N PHE A 85 -3.83 -12.24 -12.69
CA PHE A 85 -2.54 -11.57 -12.78
C PHE A 85 -2.65 -10.21 -13.47
N ILE A 86 -3.36 -10.11 -14.59
CA ILE A 86 -3.54 -8.85 -15.33
C ILE A 86 -4.33 -7.83 -14.50
N ILE A 87 -5.51 -8.21 -14.02
CA ILE A 87 -6.42 -7.32 -13.29
C ILE A 87 -5.77 -6.85 -11.99
N PHE A 88 -5.20 -7.75 -11.19
CA PHE A 88 -4.63 -7.37 -9.90
C PHE A 88 -3.27 -6.67 -10.02
N SER A 89 -2.48 -6.93 -11.08
CA SER A 89 -1.29 -6.11 -11.34
C SER A 89 -1.67 -4.68 -11.72
N ALA A 90 -2.67 -4.50 -12.60
CA ALA A 90 -3.20 -3.17 -12.92
C ALA A 90 -3.82 -2.48 -11.69
N ALA A 91 -4.61 -3.20 -10.89
CA ALA A 91 -5.17 -2.68 -9.65
C ALA A 91 -4.08 -2.28 -8.64
N THR A 92 -2.95 -3.02 -8.61
CA THR A 92 -1.79 -2.65 -7.77
C THR A 92 -1.22 -1.30 -8.22
N LEU A 93 -1.00 -1.12 -9.54
CA LEU A 93 -0.55 0.15 -10.12
C LEU A 93 -1.51 1.31 -9.88
N LEU A 94 -2.82 1.05 -9.97
CA LEU A 94 -3.86 2.06 -9.73
C LEU A 94 -4.02 2.43 -8.25
N THR A 95 -3.53 1.60 -7.32
CA THR A 95 -3.65 1.88 -5.89
C THR A 95 -2.50 2.75 -5.36
N HIS A 96 -1.31 2.65 -5.94
CA HIS A 96 -0.14 3.35 -5.42
C HIS A 96 0.95 3.53 -6.48
N ASN A 97 1.55 4.72 -6.56
CA ASN A 97 2.52 5.06 -7.62
C ASN A 97 3.80 4.20 -7.55
N THR A 98 4.27 3.85 -6.35
CA THR A 98 5.47 2.98 -6.19
C THR A 98 5.23 1.53 -6.61
N ALA A 99 3.98 1.13 -6.89
CA ALA A 99 3.68 -0.20 -7.42
C ALA A 99 4.30 -0.46 -8.80
N VAL A 100 4.83 0.56 -9.49
CA VAL A 100 5.66 0.35 -10.69
C VAL A 100 6.80 -0.64 -10.41
N PHE A 101 7.36 -0.62 -9.19
CA PHE A 101 8.40 -1.57 -8.80
C PHE A 101 7.92 -3.02 -8.68
N PHE A 102 6.63 -3.27 -8.46
CA PHE A 102 6.05 -4.61 -8.55
C PHE A 102 6.09 -5.14 -9.99
N VAL A 103 5.72 -4.30 -10.95
CA VAL A 103 5.77 -4.66 -12.38
C VAL A 103 7.21 -4.84 -12.83
N LEU A 104 8.13 -3.98 -12.39
CA LEU A 104 9.56 -4.16 -12.64
C LEU A 104 10.07 -5.47 -12.04
N ALA A 105 9.75 -5.77 -10.77
CA ALA A 105 10.19 -6.99 -10.11
C ALA A 105 9.72 -8.26 -10.81
N THR A 106 8.43 -8.33 -11.15
CA THR A 106 7.85 -9.48 -11.83
C THR A 106 8.36 -9.64 -13.26
N ASN A 107 8.54 -8.55 -14.01
CA ASN A 107 9.14 -8.60 -15.36
C ASN A 107 10.61 -8.99 -15.33
N SER A 108 11.43 -8.39 -14.48
CA SER A 108 12.85 -8.73 -14.34
C SER A 108 13.02 -10.21 -14.01
N PHE A 109 12.20 -10.74 -13.10
CA PHE A 109 12.24 -12.17 -12.77
C PHE A 109 11.80 -13.06 -13.95
N VAL A 110 10.65 -12.80 -14.56
CA VAL A 110 10.11 -13.67 -15.63
C VAL A 110 10.98 -13.64 -16.87
N LEU A 111 11.46 -12.47 -17.29
CA LEU A 111 12.39 -12.34 -18.42
C LEU A 111 13.74 -12.99 -18.12
N GLY A 112 14.25 -12.83 -16.90
CA GLY A 112 15.46 -13.52 -16.43
C GLY A 112 15.29 -15.05 -16.45
N LEU A 113 14.14 -15.56 -16.04
CA LEU A 113 13.80 -16.98 -16.08
C LEU A 113 13.71 -17.50 -17.53
N MET A 114 13.08 -16.75 -18.43
CA MET A 114 13.02 -17.07 -19.86
C MET A 114 14.42 -17.12 -20.49
N LEU A 115 15.28 -16.13 -20.17
CA LEU A 115 16.66 -16.08 -20.64
C LEU A 115 17.46 -17.27 -20.12
N TYR A 116 17.34 -17.60 -18.83
CA TYR A 116 18.00 -18.75 -18.22
C TYR A 116 17.62 -20.06 -18.91
N VAL A 117 16.31 -20.30 -19.13
CA VAL A 117 15.82 -21.51 -19.82
C VAL A 117 16.32 -21.55 -21.27
N ARG A 118 16.42 -20.40 -21.95
CA ARG A 118 16.92 -20.32 -23.33
C ARG A 118 18.41 -20.65 -23.42
N LEU A 119 19.23 -20.18 -22.49
CA LEU A 119 20.67 -20.38 -22.45
C LEU A 119 21.06 -21.78 -21.96
N ASN A 120 20.32 -22.34 -21.00
CA ASN A 120 20.67 -23.58 -20.30
C ASN A 120 19.71 -24.73 -20.62
N ARG A 121 19.57 -25.07 -21.92
CA ARG A 121 18.65 -26.13 -22.39
C ARG A 121 18.95 -27.54 -21.82
N SER A 122 20.17 -27.77 -21.36
CA SER A 122 20.63 -29.06 -20.81
C SER A 122 20.66 -29.12 -19.27
N ALA A 123 20.35 -28.01 -18.60
CA ALA A 123 20.35 -27.97 -17.13
C ALA A 123 19.09 -28.60 -16.55
N SER A 124 19.16 -29.03 -15.28
CA SER A 124 18.00 -29.49 -14.53
C SER A 124 16.88 -28.46 -14.56
N ALA A 125 15.65 -28.90 -14.79
CA ALA A 125 14.51 -28.00 -14.90
C ALA A 125 14.36 -27.15 -13.62
N PRO A 126 14.23 -25.81 -13.74
CA PRO A 126 14.02 -24.95 -12.58
C PRO A 126 12.72 -25.31 -11.86
N ALA A 127 12.64 -25.00 -10.56
CA ALA A 127 11.44 -25.27 -9.77
C ALA A 127 10.22 -24.46 -10.23
N LEU A 128 10.46 -23.30 -10.87
CA LEU A 128 9.46 -22.48 -11.55
C LEU A 128 9.69 -22.54 -13.06
N ARG A 129 8.60 -22.59 -13.82
CA ARG A 129 8.58 -22.69 -15.28
C ARG A 129 8.29 -21.33 -15.89
N ALA A 130 9.02 -20.98 -16.94
CA ALA A 130 8.75 -19.75 -17.69
C ALA A 130 7.44 -19.91 -18.50
N PRO A 131 6.52 -18.91 -18.49
CA PRO A 131 5.38 -18.90 -19.38
C PRO A 131 5.81 -18.66 -20.85
N SER A 132 4.88 -18.80 -21.79
CA SER A 132 5.12 -18.38 -23.17
C SER A 132 5.38 -16.88 -23.26
N PHE A 133 6.41 -16.46 -24.02
CA PHE A 133 6.70 -15.04 -24.27
C PHE A 133 5.49 -14.30 -24.87
N ALA A 134 4.76 -14.93 -25.78
CA ALA A 134 3.58 -14.33 -26.40
C ALA A 134 2.44 -14.11 -25.39
N ASN A 135 2.25 -15.03 -24.44
CA ASN A 135 1.27 -14.84 -23.36
C ASN A 135 1.71 -13.75 -22.39
N TRP A 136 2.99 -13.74 -22.02
CA TRP A 136 3.54 -12.71 -21.15
C TRP A 136 3.38 -11.32 -21.77
N LEU A 137 3.72 -11.15 -23.05
CA LEU A 137 3.55 -9.89 -23.77
C LEU A 137 2.07 -9.44 -23.79
N LYS A 138 1.13 -10.34 -24.06
CA LYS A 138 -0.31 -10.04 -23.99
C LYS A 138 -0.74 -9.59 -22.60
N ALA A 139 -0.21 -10.23 -21.55
CA ALA A 139 -0.51 -9.83 -20.18
C ALA A 139 0.03 -8.44 -19.85
N GLN A 140 1.27 -8.13 -20.26
CA GLN A 140 1.86 -6.79 -20.06
C GLN A 140 1.09 -5.71 -20.84
N ILE A 141 0.68 -5.99 -22.08
CA ILE A 141 -0.19 -5.09 -22.86
C ILE A 141 -1.53 -4.89 -22.16
N GLY A 142 -2.14 -5.95 -21.63
CA GLY A 142 -3.39 -5.86 -20.87
C GLY A 142 -3.25 -4.99 -19.61
N ILE A 143 -2.17 -5.18 -18.84
CA ILE A 143 -1.86 -4.36 -17.66
C ILE A 143 -1.69 -2.89 -18.06
N LEU A 144 -0.91 -2.63 -19.12
CA LEU A 144 -0.66 -1.28 -19.60
C LEU A 144 -1.96 -0.60 -20.05
N ILE A 145 -2.81 -1.28 -20.84
CA ILE A 145 -4.10 -0.74 -21.29
C ILE A 145 -5.00 -0.38 -20.10
N LEU A 146 -5.09 -1.25 -19.09
CA LEU A 146 -5.91 -1.01 -17.90
C LEU A 146 -5.40 0.15 -17.04
N TRP A 147 -4.08 0.37 -17.03
CA TRP A 147 -3.46 1.43 -16.25
C TRP A 147 -3.31 2.76 -17.01
N LEU A 148 -3.26 2.73 -18.34
CA LEU A 148 -3.01 3.90 -19.20
C LEU A 148 -3.94 5.10 -18.93
N PRO A 149 -5.25 4.92 -18.64
CA PRO A 149 -6.12 6.05 -18.29
C PRO A 149 -5.65 6.86 -17.08
N TRP A 150 -4.85 6.27 -16.18
CA TRP A 150 -4.31 6.93 -14.99
C TRP A 150 -2.99 7.68 -15.24
N LEU A 151 -2.36 7.48 -16.39
CA LEU A 151 -1.06 8.08 -16.70
C LEU A 151 -1.05 9.63 -16.56
N PRO A 152 -2.08 10.39 -17.01
CA PRO A 152 -2.09 11.84 -16.83
C PRO A 152 -2.07 12.26 -15.36
N VAL A 153 -2.83 11.54 -14.51
CA VAL A 153 -2.89 11.81 -13.06
C VAL A 153 -1.55 11.48 -12.40
N LEU A 154 -0.93 10.37 -12.76
CA LEU A 154 0.42 10.04 -12.29
C LEU A 154 1.43 11.14 -12.63
N VAL A 155 1.42 11.63 -13.88
CA VAL A 155 2.34 12.70 -14.31
C VAL A 155 2.10 13.97 -13.50
N GLN A 156 0.85 14.33 -13.24
CA GLN A 156 0.51 15.47 -12.40
C GLN A 156 1.00 15.29 -10.95
N GLN A 157 0.76 14.13 -10.35
CA GLN A 157 1.22 13.82 -8.99
C GLN A 157 2.75 13.80 -8.90
N ALA A 158 3.43 13.20 -9.88
CA ALA A 158 4.89 13.14 -9.93
C ALA A 158 5.51 14.54 -10.04
N ARG A 159 4.91 15.46 -10.81
CA ARG A 159 5.36 16.86 -10.90
C ARG A 159 5.22 17.57 -9.55
N ARG A 160 4.07 17.44 -8.88
CA ARG A 160 3.84 18.05 -7.56
C ARG A 160 4.84 17.54 -6.51
N VAL A 161 5.12 16.24 -6.50
CA VAL A 161 6.12 15.62 -5.62
C VAL A 161 7.55 16.03 -5.99
N ASP A 162 7.85 16.26 -7.27
CA ASP A 162 9.17 16.78 -7.69
C ASP A 162 9.35 18.25 -7.31
N GLU A 163 8.29 19.02 -7.10
CA GLU A 163 8.36 20.42 -6.69
C GLU A 163 8.55 20.56 -5.16
N HIS A 164 7.71 19.91 -4.34
CA HIS A 164 7.76 20.02 -2.88
C HIS A 164 7.37 18.69 -2.22
N PHE A 165 8.25 18.12 -1.38
CA PHE A 165 7.98 16.85 -0.72
C PHE A 165 8.62 16.75 0.67
N TRP A 166 7.83 16.30 1.65
CA TRP A 166 8.16 16.29 3.07
C TRP A 166 9.10 15.14 3.51
N ILE A 167 9.41 14.19 2.62
CA ILE A 167 10.22 13.03 3.01
C ILE A 167 11.70 13.40 3.05
N PRO A 168 12.41 13.16 4.17
CA PRO A 168 13.84 13.44 4.26
C PRO A 168 14.67 12.46 3.43
N ALA A 169 15.90 12.86 3.09
CA ALA A 169 16.84 12.00 2.39
C ALA A 169 17.11 10.69 3.19
N PRO A 170 17.19 9.52 2.53
CA PRO A 170 17.41 8.26 3.23
C PRO A 170 18.77 8.24 3.93
N THR A 171 18.76 8.01 5.24
CA THR A 171 19.97 7.76 6.03
C THR A 171 20.14 6.26 6.28
N TRP A 172 21.34 5.83 6.66
CA TRP A 172 21.56 4.43 7.05
C TRP A 172 20.68 4.01 8.23
N GLU A 173 20.46 4.90 9.19
CA GLU A 173 19.53 4.68 10.29
C GLU A 173 18.09 4.53 9.76
N GLY A 174 17.64 5.41 8.87
CA GLY A 174 16.31 5.32 8.25
C GLY A 174 16.10 4.01 7.48
N ILE A 175 17.10 3.56 6.73
CA ILE A 175 17.04 2.28 5.99
C ILE A 175 16.93 1.10 6.94
N THR A 176 17.80 1.03 7.93
CA THR A 176 17.79 -0.08 8.91
C THR A 176 16.51 -0.06 9.76
N TRP A 177 15.99 1.12 10.08
CA TRP A 177 14.70 1.29 10.73
C TRP A 177 13.56 0.76 9.87
N THR A 178 13.46 1.16 8.60
CA THR A 178 12.43 0.68 7.68
C THR A 178 12.45 -0.85 7.56
N LEU A 179 13.63 -1.45 7.36
CA LEU A 179 13.76 -2.91 7.27
C LEU A 179 13.35 -3.62 8.58
N ARG A 180 13.70 -3.04 9.73
CA ARG A 180 13.29 -3.56 11.03
C ARG A 180 11.78 -3.46 11.22
N THR A 181 11.16 -2.33 10.88
CA THR A 181 9.72 -2.09 11.00
C THR A 181 8.93 -3.05 10.12
N LEU A 182 9.39 -3.32 8.89
CA LEU A 182 8.76 -4.29 7.99
C LEU A 182 8.78 -5.73 8.53
N LEU A 183 9.77 -6.08 9.35
CA LEU A 183 9.88 -7.40 9.98
C LEU A 183 9.14 -7.47 11.33
N ASN A 184 9.31 -6.43 12.16
CA ASN A 184 8.82 -6.36 13.53
C ASN A 184 8.50 -4.91 13.93
N ALA A 185 7.35 -4.40 13.53
CA ALA A 185 6.82 -3.09 13.94
C ALA A 185 6.38 -3.10 15.42
N SER A 186 7.35 -2.98 16.33
CA SER A 186 7.13 -2.95 17.78
C SER A 186 7.98 -1.87 18.45
N ALA A 187 7.57 -1.44 19.65
CA ALA A 187 8.33 -0.48 20.44
C ALA A 187 9.78 -0.94 20.65
N ARG A 188 10.74 -0.01 20.75
CA ARG A 188 12.18 -0.30 20.93
C ARG A 188 12.50 -0.80 22.36
N THR A 189 11.86 -1.87 22.80
CA THR A 189 12.16 -2.57 24.06
C THR A 189 13.24 -3.63 23.87
N GLN A 190 13.88 -4.07 24.95
CA GLN A 190 14.84 -5.18 24.90
C GLN A 190 14.19 -6.47 24.35
N THR A 191 12.94 -6.72 24.74
CA THR A 191 12.14 -7.86 24.25
C THR A 191 11.92 -7.80 22.74
N SER A 192 11.63 -6.62 22.17
CA SER A 192 11.44 -6.51 20.73
C SER A 192 12.73 -6.72 19.94
N GLN A 193 13.88 -6.30 20.49
CA GLN A 193 15.19 -6.55 19.87
C GLN A 193 15.50 -8.05 19.84
N LEU A 194 15.29 -8.75 20.95
CA LEU A 194 15.42 -10.21 21.01
C LEU A 194 14.51 -10.88 19.98
N MET A 195 13.26 -10.44 19.88
CA MET A 195 12.33 -10.99 18.90
C MET A 195 12.75 -10.70 17.46
N THR A 196 13.27 -9.51 17.16
CA THR A 196 13.83 -9.22 15.84
C THR A 196 14.96 -10.19 15.49
N TRP A 197 15.84 -10.54 16.42
CA TRP A 197 16.88 -11.55 16.18
C TRP A 197 16.31 -12.95 15.96
N VAL A 198 15.28 -13.35 16.71
CA VAL A 198 14.56 -14.61 16.49
C VAL A 198 13.96 -14.64 15.08
N LEU A 199 13.29 -13.57 14.66
CA LEU A 199 12.72 -13.42 13.32
C LEU A 199 13.80 -13.47 12.23
N CYS A 200 14.95 -12.82 12.43
CA CYS A 200 16.10 -12.94 11.53
C CYS A 200 16.59 -14.38 11.43
N GLY A 201 16.68 -15.12 12.54
CA GLY A 201 17.02 -16.54 12.54
C GLY A 201 16.02 -17.39 11.74
N VAL A 202 14.72 -17.13 11.92
CA VAL A 202 13.65 -17.80 11.14
C VAL A 202 13.75 -17.43 9.66
N LEU A 203 14.07 -16.18 9.31
CA LEU A 203 14.33 -15.78 7.91
C LEU A 203 15.50 -16.54 7.32
N VAL A 204 16.62 -16.69 8.06
CA VAL A 204 17.77 -17.50 7.62
C VAL A 204 17.35 -18.95 7.36
N LEU A 205 16.53 -19.54 8.23
CA LEU A 205 15.93 -20.85 7.97
C LEU A 205 15.06 -20.80 6.70
N GLY A 206 14.26 -19.77 6.47
CA GLY A 206 13.50 -19.60 5.22
C GLY A 206 14.38 -19.59 3.97
N LEU A 207 15.49 -18.85 4.01
CA LEU A 207 16.46 -18.80 2.91
C LEU A 207 17.11 -20.18 2.67
N LEU A 208 17.47 -20.87 3.75
CA LEU A 208 18.02 -22.24 3.68
C LEU A 208 17.01 -23.25 3.12
N TYR A 209 15.70 -23.01 3.27
CA TYR A 209 14.66 -23.91 2.75
C TYR A 209 14.62 -23.84 1.22
N PHE A 210 14.78 -22.63 0.68
CA PHE A 210 14.78 -22.37 -0.76
C PHE A 210 16.17 -22.48 -1.41
N ARG A 211 17.24 -22.80 -0.66
CA ARG A 211 18.62 -22.92 -1.20
C ARG A 211 18.76 -23.88 -2.39
N LYS A 212 17.92 -24.92 -2.44
CA LYS A 212 17.88 -25.91 -3.54
C LYS A 212 16.84 -25.58 -4.61
N LYS A 213 15.99 -24.57 -4.38
CA LYS A 213 14.92 -24.11 -5.27
C LYS A 213 15.23 -22.69 -5.74
N LEU A 214 16.36 -22.55 -6.45
CA LEU A 214 16.95 -21.25 -6.79
C LEU A 214 15.98 -20.30 -7.50
N SER A 215 15.12 -20.80 -8.39
CA SER A 215 14.11 -19.96 -9.06
C SER A 215 13.09 -19.35 -8.09
N ILE A 216 12.69 -20.08 -7.03
CA ILE A 216 11.78 -19.53 -6.00
C ILE A 216 12.53 -18.51 -5.14
N PHE A 217 13.77 -18.82 -4.76
CA PHE A 217 14.62 -17.88 -4.03
C PHE A 217 14.78 -16.56 -4.80
N LEU A 218 15.14 -16.63 -6.07
CA LEU A 218 15.31 -15.45 -6.93
C LEU A 218 13.99 -14.70 -7.15
N PHE A 219 12.86 -15.39 -7.20
CA PHE A 219 11.55 -14.75 -7.29
C PHE A 219 11.23 -13.91 -6.05
N LEU A 220 11.38 -14.50 -4.85
CA LEU A 220 11.16 -13.79 -3.60
C LEU A 220 12.17 -12.66 -3.40
N ALA A 221 13.43 -12.89 -3.77
CA ALA A 221 14.47 -11.87 -3.74
C ALA A 221 14.17 -10.71 -4.70
N ALA A 222 13.68 -10.99 -5.92
CA ALA A 222 13.27 -9.95 -6.86
C ALA A 222 12.10 -9.12 -6.31
N LEU A 223 11.07 -9.78 -5.75
CA LEU A 223 9.92 -9.09 -5.14
C LEU A 223 10.29 -8.23 -3.93
N PHE A 224 11.39 -8.54 -3.23
CA PHE A 224 11.85 -7.77 -2.08
C PHE A 224 12.89 -6.69 -2.46
N ALA A 225 13.94 -7.07 -3.19
CA ALA A 225 15.10 -6.23 -3.42
C ALA A 225 14.86 -5.16 -4.50
N ILE A 226 14.09 -5.45 -5.54
CA ILE A 226 13.84 -4.49 -6.62
C ILE A 226 13.05 -3.27 -6.12
N PRO A 227 11.99 -3.41 -5.30
CA PRO A 227 11.30 -2.25 -4.73
C PRO A 227 12.17 -1.44 -3.78
N VAL A 228 12.91 -2.10 -2.90
CA VAL A 228 13.82 -1.43 -1.96
C VAL A 228 14.89 -0.65 -2.72
N ALA A 229 15.58 -1.30 -3.67
CA ALA A 229 16.59 -0.65 -4.48
C ALA A 229 15.99 0.45 -5.38
N GLY A 230 14.81 0.20 -5.96
CA GLY A 230 14.10 1.16 -6.80
C GLY A 230 13.75 2.44 -6.06
N GLU A 231 13.16 2.34 -4.88
CA GLU A 231 12.85 3.51 -4.06
C GLU A 231 14.11 4.23 -3.58
N LEU A 232 15.17 3.51 -3.23
CA LEU A 232 16.46 4.12 -2.86
C LEU A 232 17.11 4.86 -4.04
N ILE A 233 17.08 4.29 -5.24
CA ILE A 233 17.63 4.92 -6.46
C ILE A 233 16.85 6.18 -6.80
N VAL A 234 15.51 6.14 -6.77
CA VAL A 234 14.68 7.33 -7.00
C VAL A 234 14.95 8.38 -5.91
N SER A 235 15.17 7.92 -4.67
CA SER A 235 15.48 8.78 -3.52
C SER A 235 16.83 9.49 -3.60
N LEU A 236 17.71 9.14 -4.54
CA LEU A 236 18.93 9.92 -4.82
C LEU A 236 18.62 11.30 -5.40
N ARG A 237 17.50 11.44 -6.13
CA ARG A 237 17.02 12.72 -6.66
C ARG A 237 15.87 13.27 -5.83
N ARG A 238 14.85 12.44 -5.57
CA ARG A 238 13.63 12.82 -4.83
C ARG A 238 13.32 11.76 -3.79
N PRO A 239 13.57 12.02 -2.50
CA PRO A 239 13.34 11.06 -1.43
C PRO A 239 11.90 10.55 -1.43
N ILE A 240 11.71 9.26 -1.67
CA ILE A 240 10.40 8.59 -1.58
C ILE A 240 10.44 7.34 -0.69
N PHE A 241 11.62 7.00 -0.18
CA PHE A 241 11.86 5.80 0.60
C PHE A 241 11.29 5.95 2.01
N ILE A 242 10.18 5.25 2.27
CA ILE A 242 9.53 5.18 3.58
C ILE A 242 8.88 3.81 3.76
N ASP A 243 8.61 3.39 4.99
CA ASP A 243 8.06 2.06 5.30
C ASP A 243 6.72 1.76 4.62
N ARG A 244 5.80 2.73 4.60
CA ARG A 244 4.43 2.56 4.07
C ARG A 244 4.38 2.32 2.55
N THR A 245 5.30 2.87 1.77
CA THR A 245 5.38 2.66 0.32
C THR A 245 5.84 1.23 -0.01
N LEU A 246 6.64 0.65 0.89
CA LEU A 246 7.19 -0.70 0.82
C LEU A 246 6.33 -1.76 1.53
N ILE A 247 5.18 -1.42 2.11
CA ILE A 247 4.39 -2.38 2.92
C ILE A 247 4.09 -3.72 2.21
N TRP A 248 3.99 -3.73 0.88
CA TRP A 248 3.69 -4.93 0.10
C TRP A 248 4.89 -5.89 -0.03
N ILE A 249 6.13 -5.46 0.22
CA ILE A 249 7.29 -6.37 0.29
C ILE A 249 7.30 -7.25 1.55
N THR A 250 6.35 -7.04 2.47
CA THR A 250 6.07 -8.01 3.55
C THR A 250 5.56 -9.35 3.02
N ILE A 251 4.99 -9.41 1.80
CA ILE A 251 4.53 -10.67 1.18
C ILE A 251 5.69 -11.67 1.05
N PRO A 252 6.80 -11.38 0.33
CA PRO A 252 7.93 -12.30 0.28
C PRO A 252 8.57 -12.55 1.66
N LEU A 253 8.56 -11.58 2.58
CA LEU A 253 9.05 -11.78 3.95
C LEU A 253 8.22 -12.84 4.72
N PHE A 254 6.89 -12.75 4.69
CA PHE A 254 6.02 -13.72 5.35
C PHE A 254 6.13 -15.12 4.73
N LEU A 255 6.32 -15.21 3.41
CA LEU A 255 6.59 -16.50 2.75
C LEU A 255 7.93 -17.11 3.20
N LEU A 256 8.97 -16.30 3.40
CA LEU A 256 10.25 -16.75 3.95
C LEU A 256 10.12 -17.16 5.41
N LEU A 257 9.41 -16.40 6.24
CA LEU A 257 9.15 -16.76 7.64
C LEU A 257 8.38 -18.09 7.73
N ALA A 258 7.33 -18.26 6.93
CA ALA A 258 6.57 -19.51 6.86
C ALA A 258 7.46 -20.69 6.44
N ALA A 259 8.33 -20.50 5.44
CA ALA A 259 9.30 -21.50 5.02
C ALA A 259 10.33 -21.84 6.12
N GLY A 260 10.74 -20.84 6.91
CA GLY A 260 11.63 -21.02 8.04
C GLY A 260 11.00 -21.85 9.16
N VAL A 261 9.74 -21.56 9.51
CA VAL A 261 8.98 -22.36 10.47
C VAL A 261 8.75 -23.78 9.93
N ALA A 262 8.48 -23.94 8.64
CA ALA A 262 8.28 -25.24 8.01
C ALA A 262 9.56 -26.12 7.99
N GLN A 263 10.74 -25.56 8.21
CA GLN A 263 11.96 -26.34 8.41
C GLN A 263 12.04 -27.03 9.77
N LEU A 264 11.28 -26.56 10.76
CA LEU A 264 11.25 -27.15 12.09
C LEU A 264 10.59 -28.52 11.97
N ARG A 265 11.40 -29.59 12.04
CA ARG A 265 10.96 -30.96 11.73
C ARG A 265 9.88 -31.50 12.67
N TYR A 266 9.75 -30.93 13.86
CA TYR A 266 8.86 -31.40 14.93
C TYR A 266 7.62 -30.51 15.05
N ARG A 267 6.43 -31.10 14.91
CA ARG A 267 5.14 -30.38 15.00
C ARG A 267 4.98 -29.57 16.28
N PRO A 268 5.33 -30.06 17.49
CA PRO A 268 5.24 -29.26 18.70
C PRO A 268 6.13 -28.00 18.64
N VAL A 269 7.34 -28.12 18.08
CA VAL A 269 8.26 -26.99 17.92
C VAL A 269 7.71 -25.97 16.92
N MET A 270 7.08 -26.42 15.83
CA MET A 270 6.37 -25.53 14.91
C MET A 270 5.23 -24.79 15.61
N ILE A 271 4.41 -25.49 16.41
CA ILE A 271 3.29 -24.89 17.14
C ILE A 271 3.81 -23.85 18.14
N VAL A 272 4.87 -24.16 18.89
CA VAL A 272 5.51 -23.21 19.81
C VAL A 272 6.06 -22.00 19.05
N ALA A 273 6.76 -22.20 17.94
CA ALA A 273 7.28 -21.10 17.12
C ALA A 273 6.15 -20.21 16.59
N LEU A 274 5.06 -20.80 16.07
CA LEU A 274 3.87 -20.06 15.63
C LEU A 274 3.20 -19.32 16.80
N GLY A 275 3.12 -19.95 17.98
CA GLY A 275 2.60 -19.31 19.20
C GLY A 275 3.42 -18.10 19.61
N ILE A 276 4.75 -18.18 19.57
CA ILE A 276 5.67 -17.07 19.85
C ILE A 276 5.46 -15.94 18.84
N LEU A 277 5.41 -16.26 17.54
CA LEU A 277 5.19 -15.26 16.48
C LEU A 277 3.83 -14.58 16.62
N ALA A 278 2.76 -15.35 16.82
CA ALA A 278 1.41 -14.83 17.00
C ALA A 278 1.33 -13.93 18.24
N THR A 279 1.94 -14.36 19.34
CA THR A 279 2.00 -13.58 20.58
C THR A 279 2.76 -12.27 20.36
N ASN A 280 3.92 -12.30 19.67
CA ASN A 280 4.66 -11.08 19.34
C ASN A 280 3.80 -10.10 18.55
N TYR A 281 3.21 -10.54 17.43
CA TYR A 281 2.40 -9.64 16.60
C TYR A 281 1.15 -9.15 17.31
N LEU A 282 0.53 -9.97 18.18
CA LEU A 282 -0.59 -9.53 19.02
C LEU A 282 -0.18 -8.41 19.98
N PHE A 283 0.98 -8.55 20.64
CA PHE A 283 1.51 -7.49 21.49
C PHE A 283 1.94 -6.26 20.69
N SER A 284 2.61 -6.42 19.55
CA SER A 284 2.98 -5.31 18.67
C SER A 284 1.76 -4.49 18.23
N VAL A 285 0.66 -5.16 17.87
CA VAL A 285 -0.61 -4.51 17.54
C VAL A 285 -1.22 -3.83 18.77
N GLY A 286 -1.21 -4.49 19.93
CA GLY A 286 -1.67 -3.90 21.19
C GLY A 286 -0.87 -2.65 21.58
N ASP A 287 0.45 -2.67 21.44
CA ASP A 287 1.35 -1.55 21.70
C ASP A 287 1.08 -0.40 20.74
N TYR A 288 0.85 -0.69 19.46
CA TYR A 288 0.44 0.32 18.48
C TYR A 288 -0.83 1.05 18.95
N PHE A 289 -1.90 0.33 19.30
CA PHE A 289 -3.14 0.98 19.72
C PHE A 289 -3.09 1.65 21.10
N ARG A 290 -2.13 1.26 21.96
CA ARG A 290 -1.99 1.84 23.31
C ARG A 290 -1.07 3.05 23.35
N PHE A 291 0.02 3.02 22.58
CA PHE A 291 1.11 3.97 22.69
C PHE A 291 1.30 4.84 21.44
N TRP A 292 0.79 4.43 20.28
CA TRP A 292 0.84 5.27 19.09
C TRP A 292 -0.31 6.26 19.10
N GLN A 293 -0.03 7.44 19.62
CA GLN A 293 -0.98 8.54 19.59
C GLN A 293 -0.95 9.20 18.20
N LYS A 294 -2.14 9.43 17.64
CA LYS A 294 -2.33 10.28 16.48
C LYS A 294 -2.60 11.70 16.95
N GLU A 295 -2.36 12.66 16.07
CA GLU A 295 -2.64 14.07 16.34
C GLU A 295 -4.06 14.28 16.83
N ASP A 296 -4.17 15.05 17.92
CA ASP A 296 -5.44 15.33 18.57
C ASP A 296 -6.06 16.59 17.98
N TRP A 297 -6.62 16.46 16.77
CA TRP A 297 -7.27 17.55 16.05
C TRP A 297 -8.59 18.03 16.68
N SER A 298 -9.15 17.27 17.62
CA SER A 298 -10.33 17.70 18.39
C SER A 298 -10.02 18.84 19.36
N THR A 299 -8.82 18.85 19.95
CA THR A 299 -8.39 19.90 20.87
C THR A 299 -8.25 21.27 20.21
N PRO A 300 -7.50 21.47 19.11
CA PRO A 300 -7.40 22.78 18.47
C PRO A 300 -8.73 23.25 17.89
N ALA A 301 -9.52 22.37 17.26
CA ALA A 301 -10.84 22.71 16.73
C ALA A 301 -11.79 23.19 17.84
N GLY A 302 -11.92 22.42 18.92
CA GLY A 302 -12.73 22.81 20.07
C GLY A 302 -12.19 24.07 20.77
N TYR A 303 -10.87 24.25 20.83
CA TYR A 303 -10.28 25.44 21.45
C TYR A 303 -10.57 26.71 20.65
N VAL A 304 -10.40 26.68 19.32
CA VAL A 304 -10.80 27.79 18.45
C VAL A 304 -12.30 28.03 18.59
N ALA A 305 -13.14 27.00 18.52
CA ALA A 305 -14.59 27.15 18.61
C ALA A 305 -15.07 27.80 19.91
N ASN A 306 -14.41 27.54 21.04
CA ASN A 306 -14.80 28.12 22.33
C ASN A 306 -14.50 29.62 22.45
N PHE A 307 -13.59 30.15 21.64
CA PHE A 307 -13.09 31.52 21.77
C PHE A 307 -13.13 32.32 20.47
N ALA A 308 -13.51 31.72 19.35
CA ALA A 308 -13.62 32.39 18.08
C ALA A 308 -14.79 33.37 18.08
N GLU A 309 -14.55 34.53 17.48
CA GLU A 309 -15.58 35.52 17.17
C GLU A 309 -15.91 35.50 15.68
N GLN A 310 -17.01 36.16 15.30
CA GLN A 310 -17.45 36.22 13.91
C GLN A 310 -16.41 36.95 13.06
N GLY A 311 -15.96 36.31 11.99
CA GLY A 311 -14.97 36.85 11.06
C GLY A 311 -13.51 36.72 11.53
N ASP A 312 -13.24 35.99 12.63
CA ASP A 312 -11.88 35.62 13.01
C ASP A 312 -11.18 34.90 11.84
N LEU A 313 -9.89 35.20 11.64
CA LEU A 313 -9.06 34.52 10.64
C LEU A 313 -8.34 33.33 11.28
N VAL A 314 -8.46 32.14 10.71
CA VAL A 314 -7.77 30.91 11.13
C VAL A 314 -6.76 30.51 10.07
N LEU A 315 -5.48 30.66 10.41
CA LEU A 315 -4.34 30.35 9.57
C LEU A 315 -3.82 28.94 9.84
N PHE A 316 -3.43 28.27 8.76
CA PHE A 316 -2.80 26.94 8.80
C PHE A 316 -1.47 26.98 8.05
N ASN A 317 -0.38 26.63 8.73
CA ASN A 317 0.93 26.54 8.10
C ASN A 317 1.13 25.24 7.31
N SER A 318 0.41 24.17 7.70
CA SER A 318 0.35 22.93 6.94
C SER A 318 -1.03 22.81 6.28
N ASN A 319 -1.04 22.73 4.96
CA ASN A 319 -2.28 22.72 4.18
C ASN A 319 -3.10 21.44 4.43
N PHE A 320 -2.43 20.31 4.70
CA PHE A 320 -3.13 19.05 4.96
C PHE A 320 -3.92 19.06 6.27
N VAL A 321 -3.53 19.88 7.25
CA VAL A 321 -4.17 19.86 8.57
C VAL A 321 -5.51 20.59 8.61
N ILE A 322 -5.83 21.36 7.57
CA ILE A 322 -7.16 21.95 7.36
C ILE A 322 -8.22 20.83 7.34
N ILE A 323 -7.95 19.72 6.65
CA ILE A 323 -8.90 18.61 6.49
C ILE A 323 -9.31 17.98 7.83
N PRO A 324 -8.38 17.51 8.69
CA PRO A 324 -8.77 16.97 9.98
C PRO A 324 -9.25 18.05 10.97
N PHE A 325 -8.79 19.30 10.87
CA PHE A 325 -9.33 20.39 11.68
C PHE A 325 -10.81 20.63 11.36
N ASP A 326 -11.16 20.82 10.09
CA ASP A 326 -12.53 21.05 9.61
C ASP A 326 -13.45 19.90 10.02
N TYR A 327 -12.98 18.66 9.91
CA TYR A 327 -13.75 17.50 10.35
C TYR A 327 -14.28 17.61 11.79
N TYR A 328 -13.51 18.22 12.71
CA TYR A 328 -13.95 18.48 14.08
C TYR A 328 -14.59 19.85 14.27
N PHE A 329 -14.22 20.84 13.45
CA PHE A 329 -14.68 22.22 13.59
C PHE A 329 -16.08 22.43 13.01
N ASP A 330 -16.45 21.70 11.95
CA ASP A 330 -17.75 21.82 11.26
C ASP A 330 -18.95 21.65 12.22
N GLU A 331 -18.85 20.72 13.18
CA GLU A 331 -19.90 20.50 14.19
C GLU A 331 -20.07 21.73 15.11
N TYR A 332 -18.99 22.44 15.41
CA TYR A 332 -19.01 23.63 16.24
C TYR A 332 -19.48 24.88 15.47
N GLU A 333 -19.14 25.01 14.18
CA GLU A 333 -19.66 26.07 13.33
C GLU A 333 -21.19 26.03 13.29
N GLU A 334 -21.77 24.84 13.12
CA GLU A 334 -23.22 24.68 13.15
C GLU A 334 -23.81 24.95 14.55
N LEU A 335 -23.24 24.34 15.59
CA LEU A 335 -23.78 24.40 16.95
C LEU A 335 -23.74 25.82 17.55
N TYR A 336 -22.62 26.53 17.36
CA TYR A 336 -22.41 27.86 17.93
C TYR A 336 -22.69 28.98 16.91
N SER A 337 -23.04 28.63 15.66
CA SER A 337 -23.26 29.58 14.57
C SER A 337 -22.08 30.54 14.39
N ILE A 338 -20.86 30.03 14.49
CA ILE A 338 -19.61 30.79 14.31
C ILE A 338 -19.21 30.67 12.85
N ASP A 339 -18.84 31.79 12.24
CA ASP A 339 -18.31 31.90 10.88
C ASP A 339 -16.89 32.47 10.97
N VAL A 340 -15.91 31.66 10.59
CA VAL A 340 -14.48 32.04 10.57
C VAL A 340 -13.91 31.93 9.17
N VAL A 341 -12.92 32.76 8.86
CA VAL A 341 -12.19 32.66 7.60
C VAL A 341 -11.04 31.68 7.78
N LYS A 342 -11.06 30.54 7.09
CA LYS A 342 -9.99 29.53 7.16
C LYS A 342 -9.06 29.69 5.96
N GLN A 343 -7.76 29.78 6.18
CA GLN A 343 -6.79 30.00 5.10
C GLN A 343 -5.44 29.31 5.34
N GLY A 344 -4.97 28.57 4.34
CA GLY A 344 -3.61 28.06 4.31
C GLY A 344 -2.57 29.14 3.96
N VAL A 345 -1.39 29.09 4.59
CA VAL A 345 -0.27 30.00 4.33
C VAL A 345 1.03 29.21 4.08
N PRO A 346 1.89 29.64 3.15
CA PRO A 346 1.75 30.82 2.27
C PRO A 346 0.75 30.64 1.12
N LEU A 347 0.37 29.40 0.80
CA LEU A 347 -0.59 29.07 -0.25
C LEU A 347 -1.74 28.27 0.35
N ASP A 348 -2.98 28.58 -0.04
CA ASP A 348 -4.15 27.84 0.41
C ASP A 348 -4.37 26.53 -0.38
N LEU A 349 -4.78 25.46 0.31
CA LEU A 349 -4.90 24.11 -0.27
C LEU A 349 -5.89 24.06 -1.43
N PHE A 350 -7.07 24.65 -1.26
CA PHE A 350 -8.18 24.50 -2.20
C PHE A 350 -8.02 25.38 -3.43
N THR A 351 -7.34 26.52 -3.28
CA THR A 351 -7.05 27.45 -4.37
C THR A 351 -5.78 27.07 -5.15
N SER A 352 -4.68 26.75 -4.48
CA SER A 352 -3.40 26.45 -5.13
C SER A 352 -3.27 24.98 -5.54
N GLY A 353 -3.92 24.06 -4.83
CA GLY A 353 -3.70 22.62 -4.96
C GLY A 353 -2.31 22.14 -4.52
N VAL A 354 -1.53 23.01 -3.86
CA VAL A 354 -0.23 22.69 -3.27
C VAL A 354 -0.44 22.09 -1.88
N LEU A 355 0.15 20.92 -1.66
CA LEU A 355 -0.18 20.08 -0.50
C LEU A 355 0.49 20.54 0.79
N GLU A 356 1.76 20.95 0.71
CA GLU A 356 2.57 21.40 1.85
C GLU A 356 3.56 22.47 1.35
N PRO A 357 3.10 23.71 1.14
CA PRO A 357 3.97 24.81 0.76
C PRO A 357 4.93 25.14 1.90
N GLN A 358 6.18 25.47 1.57
CA GLN A 358 7.14 25.99 2.54
C GLN A 358 7.05 27.52 2.59
N MET A 359 6.92 28.09 3.78
CA MET A 359 7.01 29.52 4.04
C MET A 359 8.44 30.02 3.81
N THR A 360 8.58 31.11 3.05
CA THR A 360 9.85 31.79 2.79
C THR A 360 9.76 33.29 3.10
N GLU A 361 10.90 33.98 3.12
CA GLU A 361 10.94 35.44 3.34
C GLU A 361 10.14 36.21 2.27
N ASP A 362 10.10 35.70 1.03
CA ASP A 362 9.36 36.31 -0.08
C ASP A 362 7.84 36.27 0.13
N ASP A 363 7.34 35.38 1.00
CA ASP A 363 5.93 35.23 1.30
C ASP A 363 5.45 36.15 2.44
N ILE A 364 6.37 36.76 3.19
CA ILE A 364 6.06 37.65 4.33
C ILE A 364 5.12 38.80 3.93
N PRO A 365 5.33 39.53 2.80
CA PRO A 365 4.41 40.57 2.37
C PRO A 365 2.98 40.07 2.14
N GLN A 366 2.83 38.85 1.60
CA GLN A 366 1.53 38.24 1.38
C GLN A 366 0.87 37.86 2.71
N LEU A 367 1.64 37.30 3.66
CA LEU A 367 1.14 37.03 5.01
C LEU A 367 0.66 38.31 5.71
N LEU A 368 1.44 39.39 5.64
CA LEU A 368 1.05 40.70 6.19
C LEU A 368 -0.23 41.24 5.53
N SER A 369 -0.38 41.06 4.21
CA SER A 369 -1.61 41.44 3.52
C SER A 369 -2.82 40.59 3.91
N THR A 370 -2.59 39.32 4.25
CA THR A 370 -3.65 38.37 4.64
C THR A 370 -4.21 38.70 6.02
N ILE A 371 -3.34 39.09 6.96
CA ILE A 371 -3.78 39.50 8.31
C ILE A 371 -4.29 40.94 8.37
N ALA A 372 -4.02 41.75 7.34
CA ALA A 372 -4.46 43.14 7.30
C ALA A 372 -5.99 43.23 7.30
N GLY A 373 -6.55 43.92 8.29
CA GLY A 373 -8.00 44.08 8.46
C GLY A 373 -8.66 43.03 9.36
N HIS A 374 -7.89 42.09 9.91
CA HIS A 374 -8.36 41.19 10.95
C HIS A 374 -7.83 41.63 12.33
N ASP A 375 -8.74 41.91 13.26
CA ASP A 375 -8.38 42.25 14.64
C ASP A 375 -7.93 41.01 15.43
N ARG A 376 -8.33 39.82 14.99
CA ARG A 376 -8.12 38.54 15.67
C ARG A 376 -7.69 37.48 14.65
N VAL A 377 -6.52 36.91 14.86
CA VAL A 377 -5.91 35.90 13.99
C VAL A 377 -5.51 34.68 14.81
N TRP A 378 -6.12 33.55 14.52
CA TRP A 378 -5.74 32.24 15.02
C TRP A 378 -4.67 31.63 14.12
N LEU A 379 -3.65 31.03 14.73
CA LEU A 379 -2.67 30.20 14.04
C LEU A 379 -2.78 28.78 14.57
N VAL A 380 -3.21 27.84 13.73
CA VAL A 380 -3.12 26.40 13.98
C VAL A 380 -1.78 25.92 13.42
N TYR A 381 -0.79 25.82 14.32
CA TYR A 381 0.60 25.57 13.95
C TYR A 381 1.01 24.13 14.22
N SER A 382 1.41 23.42 13.17
CA SER A 382 1.87 22.02 13.24
C SER A 382 2.78 21.71 12.07
N HIS A 383 3.55 20.62 12.14
CA HIS A 383 4.41 20.19 11.01
C HIS A 383 5.37 21.27 10.49
N ASP A 384 5.70 22.26 11.33
CA ASP A 384 6.52 23.44 11.03
C ASP A 384 7.92 23.08 10.55
N ALA A 385 8.46 21.94 11.00
CA ALA A 385 9.78 21.47 10.61
C ALA A 385 10.01 21.39 9.08
N TYR A 386 8.94 21.25 8.28
CA TYR A 386 9.05 21.25 6.81
C TYR A 386 8.17 22.29 6.11
N THR A 387 7.21 22.92 6.79
CA THR A 387 6.37 23.98 6.21
C THR A 387 6.81 25.39 6.62
N ASP A 388 7.48 25.56 7.76
CA ASP A 388 7.98 26.85 8.25
C ASP A 388 9.23 26.66 9.13
N PRO A 389 10.34 26.12 8.57
CA PRO A 389 11.50 25.70 9.34
C PRO A 389 12.21 26.84 10.08
N ASP A 390 12.05 28.08 9.58
CA ASP A 390 12.63 29.29 10.17
C ASP A 390 11.64 30.01 11.11
N GLY A 391 10.41 29.48 11.29
CA GLY A 391 9.40 30.04 12.17
C GLY A 391 8.92 31.43 11.75
N LEU A 392 8.88 31.72 10.45
CA LEU A 392 8.57 33.03 9.89
C LEU A 392 7.14 33.45 10.17
N ILE A 393 6.19 32.51 10.20
CA ILE A 393 4.77 32.81 10.43
C ILE A 393 4.56 33.36 11.85
N PRO A 394 4.88 32.64 12.94
CA PRO A 394 4.66 33.14 14.29
C PRO A 394 5.49 34.40 14.59
N GLN A 395 6.70 34.53 14.01
CA GLN A 395 7.52 35.74 14.14
C GLN A 395 6.87 36.97 13.49
N THR A 396 6.32 36.80 12.28
CA THR A 396 5.64 37.87 11.55
C THR A 396 4.37 38.31 12.28
N LEU A 397 3.56 37.35 12.76
CA LEU A 397 2.37 37.64 13.54
C LEU A 397 2.71 38.38 14.85
N ALA A 398 3.70 37.91 15.60
CA ALA A 398 4.12 38.52 16.87
C ALA A 398 4.73 39.93 16.72
N ALA A 399 5.25 40.27 15.53
CA ALA A 399 5.72 41.62 15.23
C ALA A 399 4.56 42.62 15.13
N GLN A 400 3.41 42.20 14.58
CA GLN A 400 2.25 43.04 14.29
C GLN A 400 1.18 43.01 15.38
N MET A 401 1.03 41.87 16.05
CA MET A 401 -0.09 41.55 16.95
C MET A 401 0.45 40.95 18.26
N ASP A 402 -0.37 40.99 19.31
CA ASP A 402 0.00 40.42 20.61
C ASP A 402 -0.64 39.03 20.79
N VAL A 403 0.16 38.05 21.21
CA VAL A 403 -0.36 36.71 21.53
C VAL A 403 -1.12 36.77 22.84
N THR A 404 -2.44 36.57 22.80
CA THR A 404 -3.29 36.62 24.00
C THR A 404 -3.68 35.23 24.49
N ARG A 405 -3.62 34.21 23.63
CA ARG A 405 -3.91 32.82 24.00
C ARG A 405 -2.97 31.84 23.33
N THR A 406 -2.69 30.74 24.03
CA THR A 406 -1.96 29.60 23.48
C THR A 406 -2.49 28.32 24.08
N ARG A 407 -2.61 27.28 23.26
CA ARG A 407 -2.97 25.93 23.69
C ARG A 407 -2.16 24.90 22.93
N ASP A 408 -1.36 24.14 23.66
CA ASP A 408 -0.66 22.99 23.11
C ASP A 408 -1.62 21.80 22.94
N PHE A 409 -1.38 21.00 21.91
CA PHE A 409 -2.04 19.72 21.69
C PHE A 409 -1.03 18.70 21.14
N TYR A 410 -1.40 17.42 21.14
CA TYR A 410 -0.54 16.41 20.53
C TYR A 410 -0.55 16.60 19.01
N GLY A 411 0.53 17.11 18.44
CA GLY A 411 0.65 17.45 17.01
C GLY A 411 1.08 18.89 16.75
N GLY A 412 0.93 19.80 17.72
CA GLY A 412 1.29 21.20 17.53
C GLY A 412 0.75 22.11 18.62
N HIS A 413 0.49 23.36 18.26
CA HIS A 413 -0.14 24.34 19.14
C HIS A 413 -1.08 25.25 18.35
N VAL A 414 -2.05 25.82 19.06
CA VAL A 414 -2.93 26.86 18.54
C VAL A 414 -2.72 28.15 19.32
N GLN A 415 -2.56 29.26 18.61
CA GLN A 415 -2.29 30.58 19.16
C GLN A 415 -3.34 31.58 18.67
N LEU A 416 -3.77 32.50 19.54
CA LEU A 416 -4.57 33.66 19.17
C LEU A 416 -3.69 34.90 19.25
N TYR A 417 -3.67 35.65 18.16
CA TYR A 417 -3.04 36.95 18.01
C TYR A 417 -4.13 38.02 17.91
N GLU A 418 -4.04 39.07 18.73
CA GLU A 418 -4.98 40.19 18.71
C GLU A 418 -4.25 41.50 18.35
N ALA A 419 -4.92 42.36 17.58
CA ALA A 419 -4.39 43.65 17.18
C ALA A 419 -4.06 44.53 18.41
N ARG A 420 -3.02 45.35 18.30
CA ARG A 420 -2.52 46.22 19.38
C ARG A 420 -3.37 47.46 19.62
#